data_AF-A0A0C9VZA1-F1
#
_entry.id   AF-A0A0C9VZA1-F1
#
_cell.length_a   1.000
_cell.length_b   1.000
_cell.length_c   1.000
_cell.angle_alpha   90.00
_cell.angle_beta   90.00
_cell.angle_gamma   90.00
#
_symmetry.space_group_name_H-M   'P 1'
#
loop_
_entity.id
_entity.type
_entity.pdbx_description
1 polymer ?
#
loop_
_entity_poly.entity_id
_entity_poly.type
_entity_poly.pdbx_seq_one_letter_code
_entity_poly.pdbx_strand_id
1 'polypeptide(L)'
;MLRTCLAFPNRGRFGEEKDATQGPADELMYDPLIVIVLSVQMLMKCPPTSALGWVKVFRTNIVSLFVRCLSSKDSNIREAALYQIARYSECIQQSDMQENPQVLYVFRLLENVMHPPANARDPPRRLPTYASLILLHALHAIFRPSNFIYPRTARFLLQRPNSTSSDEWKKERGWIVRILGDGMASAEDWKVLRRRHTWDLVASLFQSSERDKVLRAGILEILANLTSNSQACTSLVLKSSLLIWIEIALGHEAGSETIAWLRILENIVFLADVSKLGRATGGEWCVIICSCISSLLQTSGDKDMSILNQSALVIVRLSLVPGISHHFLGVVLEHAVEYLKQLEPSINLRNCLTPRQDSRPLSTPPHQIRSGCGVKSRRGSGGSA
;
A
#
# COMPACT_ATOMS: atom_id res chain seq x y z
N MET A 1 -14.78 -1.60 -11.12
CA MET A 1 -13.54 -1.37 -11.89
C MET A 1 -12.52 -0.49 -11.15
N LEU A 2 -12.81 0.76 -10.73
CA LEU A 2 -11.80 1.58 -10.02
C LEU A 2 -11.19 0.86 -8.80
N ARG A 3 -12.01 0.19 -7.99
CA ARG A 3 -11.54 -0.67 -6.88
C ARG A 3 -10.56 -1.74 -7.36
N THR A 4 -10.86 -2.38 -8.49
CA THR A 4 -9.97 -3.34 -9.17
C THR A 4 -8.64 -2.74 -9.55
N CYS A 5 -8.62 -1.48 -10.00
CA CYS A 5 -7.37 -0.83 -10.34
C CYS A 5 -6.53 -0.46 -9.11
N LEU A 6 -7.18 0.01 -8.03
CA LEU A 6 -6.48 0.40 -6.80
C LEU A 6 -5.94 -0.84 -6.06
N ALA A 7 -6.79 -1.84 -5.82
CA ALA A 7 -6.42 -3.10 -5.18
C ALA A 7 -6.03 -4.18 -6.20
N PHE A 8 -5.19 -3.83 -7.19
CA PHE A 8 -4.90 -4.69 -8.34
C PHE A 8 -4.58 -6.14 -7.95
N PRO A 9 -5.33 -7.12 -8.46
CA PRO A 9 -5.10 -8.50 -8.09
C PRO A 9 -3.75 -8.94 -8.66
N ASN A 10 -2.83 -9.32 -7.77
CA ASN A 10 -1.63 -10.07 -8.16
C ASN A 10 -2.00 -11.54 -8.52
N ARG A 11 -3.24 -11.81 -8.94
CA ARG A 11 -3.77 -13.15 -9.21
C ARG A 11 -3.38 -13.59 -10.62
N GLY A 12 -2.94 -14.84 -10.71
CA GLY A 12 -2.87 -15.61 -11.95
C GLY A 12 -1.64 -15.32 -12.82
N ARG A 13 -0.98 -16.39 -13.23
CA ARG A 13 -0.16 -16.41 -14.45
C ARG A 13 -1.05 -16.82 -15.62
N PHE A 14 -0.85 -16.25 -16.78
CA PHE A 14 -1.53 -16.62 -18.02
C PHE A 14 -1.40 -18.14 -18.27
N GLY A 15 -2.51 -18.87 -18.31
CA GLY A 15 -2.55 -20.30 -18.66
C GLY A 15 -2.30 -21.31 -17.52
N GLU A 16 -2.12 -20.86 -16.27
CA GLU A 16 -2.08 -21.79 -15.11
C GLU A 16 -3.49 -21.90 -14.50
N GLU A 17 -4.18 -23.03 -14.69
CA GLU A 17 -5.21 -23.47 -13.75
C GLU A 17 -4.53 -23.83 -12.43
N LYS A 18 -4.89 -23.18 -11.33
CA LYS A 18 -4.44 -23.62 -10.00
C LYS A 18 -5.55 -23.58 -8.95
N ASP A 19 -5.44 -24.60 -8.11
CA ASP A 19 -6.26 -24.97 -6.98
C ASP A 19 -6.66 -23.79 -6.07
N ALA A 20 -7.90 -23.89 -5.59
CA ALA A 20 -8.67 -22.89 -4.86
C ALA A 20 -8.15 -22.52 -3.45
N THR A 21 -6.83 -22.43 -3.24
CA THR A 21 -6.24 -22.29 -1.89
C THR A 21 -5.53 -20.97 -1.63
N GLN A 22 -5.94 -19.83 -2.21
CA GLN A 22 -5.39 -18.52 -1.82
C GLN A 22 -6.42 -17.38 -1.73
N GLY A 23 -6.96 -17.25 -0.51
CA GLY A 23 -7.65 -16.07 0.03
C GLY A 23 -9.06 -15.83 -0.53
N PRO A 24 -9.98 -15.24 0.26
CA PRO A 24 -11.31 -14.94 -0.23
C PRO A 24 -11.18 -14.07 -1.49
N ALA A 25 -11.80 -14.51 -2.59
CA ALA A 25 -12.17 -13.62 -3.66
C ALA A 25 -12.94 -12.46 -3.04
N ASP A 26 -12.33 -11.27 -3.00
CA ASP A 26 -13.10 -10.05 -2.74
C ASP A 26 -14.11 -9.99 -3.89
N GLU A 27 -15.36 -10.35 -3.59
CA GLU A 27 -16.46 -10.61 -4.53
C GLU A 27 -16.73 -9.43 -5.47
N LEU A 28 -16.18 -8.25 -5.12
CA LEU A 28 -16.33 -6.98 -5.83
C LEU A 28 -15.17 -6.67 -6.81
N MET A 29 -14.22 -7.58 -6.99
CA MET A 29 -13.03 -7.39 -7.82
C MET A 29 -13.12 -8.15 -9.14
N TYR A 30 -12.94 -7.43 -10.26
CA TYR A 30 -12.90 -8.04 -11.58
C TYR A 30 -11.55 -8.72 -11.84
N ASP A 31 -11.57 -9.81 -12.61
CA ASP A 31 -10.36 -10.37 -13.22
C ASP A 31 -9.90 -9.45 -14.37
N PRO A 32 -8.67 -8.90 -14.34
CA PRO A 32 -8.15 -8.06 -15.42
C PRO A 32 -8.17 -8.73 -16.79
N LEU A 33 -7.97 -10.05 -16.89
CA LEU A 33 -7.98 -10.77 -18.16
C LEU A 33 -9.37 -10.76 -18.80
N ILE A 34 -10.41 -11.04 -18.01
CA ILE A 34 -11.80 -11.01 -18.49
C ILE A 34 -12.13 -9.60 -19.01
N VAL A 35 -11.70 -8.56 -18.29
CA VAL A 35 -11.96 -7.17 -18.69
C VAL A 35 -11.22 -6.79 -19.98
N ILE A 36 -9.97 -7.22 -20.15
CA ILE A 36 -9.20 -7.02 -21.38
C ILE A 36 -9.89 -7.72 -22.57
N VAL A 37 -10.32 -8.97 -22.41
CA VAL A 37 -11.00 -9.69 -23.51
C VAL A 37 -12.36 -9.05 -23.84
N LEU A 38 -13.11 -8.64 -22.82
CA LEU A 38 -14.39 -7.94 -23.02
C LEU A 38 -14.20 -6.61 -23.76
N SER A 39 -13.13 -5.84 -23.46
CA SER A 39 -12.87 -4.58 -24.16
C SER A 39 -12.49 -4.79 -25.62
N VAL A 40 -11.70 -5.83 -25.91
CA VAL A 40 -11.39 -6.22 -27.30
C VAL A 40 -12.69 -6.47 -28.05
N GLN A 41 -13.59 -7.29 -27.49
CA GLN A 41 -14.87 -7.61 -28.13
C GLN A 41 -15.75 -6.38 -28.32
N MET A 42 -15.77 -5.46 -27.33
CA MET A 42 -16.51 -4.20 -27.43
C MET A 42 -15.98 -3.32 -28.57
N LEU A 43 -14.66 -3.11 -28.66
CA LEU A 43 -14.07 -2.31 -29.73
C LEU A 43 -14.21 -2.93 -31.12
N MET A 44 -14.21 -4.26 -31.22
CA MET A 44 -14.35 -4.98 -32.49
C MET A 44 -15.79 -4.99 -33.00
N LYS A 45 -16.78 -5.21 -32.12
CA LYS A 45 -18.19 -5.41 -32.53
C LYS A 45 -19.02 -4.14 -32.47
N CYS A 46 -18.81 -3.31 -31.45
CA CYS A 46 -19.65 -2.14 -31.16
C CYS A 46 -18.79 -0.98 -30.62
N PRO A 47 -17.83 -0.45 -31.40
CA PRO A 47 -17.00 0.66 -30.94
C PRO A 47 -17.86 1.90 -30.62
N PRO A 48 -17.49 2.73 -29.63
CA PRO A 48 -18.19 3.97 -29.37
C PRO A 48 -18.07 4.92 -30.57
N THR A 49 -19.20 5.38 -31.10
CA THR A 49 -19.26 6.26 -32.29
C THR A 49 -19.41 7.74 -31.96
N SER A 50 -19.72 8.10 -30.71
CA SER A 50 -19.95 9.47 -30.27
C SER A 50 -19.01 9.87 -29.14
N ALA A 51 -18.70 11.16 -29.01
CA ALA A 51 -17.99 11.74 -27.86
C ALA A 51 -18.55 11.24 -26.53
N LEU A 52 -19.87 11.27 -26.36
CA LEU A 52 -20.52 10.81 -25.12
C LEU A 52 -20.30 9.31 -24.87
N GLY A 53 -20.27 8.49 -25.93
CA GLY A 53 -19.92 7.08 -25.86
C GLY A 53 -18.52 6.86 -25.30
N TRP A 54 -17.53 7.59 -25.82
CA TRP A 54 -16.16 7.56 -25.32
C TRP A 54 -16.05 8.01 -23.86
N VAL A 55 -16.70 9.13 -23.51
CA VAL A 55 -16.76 9.62 -22.12
C VAL A 55 -17.34 8.56 -21.18
N LYS A 56 -18.41 7.86 -21.59
CA LYS A 56 -19.00 6.76 -20.80
C LYS A 56 -18.00 5.63 -20.59
N VAL A 57 -17.30 5.20 -21.65
CA VAL A 57 -16.28 4.16 -21.57
C VAL A 57 -15.16 4.54 -20.61
N PHE A 58 -14.60 5.75 -20.70
CA PHE A 58 -13.57 6.21 -19.78
C PHE A 58 -14.06 6.32 -18.33
N ARG A 59 -15.31 6.76 -18.12
CA ARG A 59 -15.92 6.80 -16.79
C ARG A 59 -16.03 5.41 -16.14
N THR A 60 -16.06 4.32 -16.91
CA THR A 60 -16.01 2.97 -16.33
C THR A 60 -14.67 2.65 -15.66
N ASN A 61 -13.58 3.37 -16.00
CA ASN A 61 -12.18 3.08 -15.61
C ASN A 61 -11.55 1.86 -16.28
N ILE A 62 -12.11 1.38 -17.40
CA ILE A 62 -11.54 0.25 -18.14
C ILE A 62 -10.14 0.57 -18.69
N VAL A 63 -9.94 1.76 -19.26
CA VAL A 63 -8.64 2.20 -19.78
C VAL A 63 -7.63 2.39 -18.63
N SER A 64 -8.09 2.94 -17.50
CA SER A 64 -7.28 3.04 -16.28
C SER A 64 -6.81 1.67 -15.78
N LEU A 65 -7.65 0.62 -15.91
CA LEU A 65 -7.24 -0.74 -15.58
C LEU A 65 -6.10 -1.22 -16.50
N PHE A 66 -6.14 -0.93 -17.80
CA PHE A 66 -5.04 -1.30 -18.69
C PHE A 66 -3.72 -0.63 -18.30
N VAL A 67 -3.77 0.67 -17.97
CA VAL A 67 -2.59 1.37 -17.44
C VAL A 67 -2.08 0.68 -16.16
N ARG A 68 -2.98 0.25 -15.27
CA ARG A 68 -2.61 -0.51 -14.06
C ARG A 68 -2.01 -1.88 -14.37
N CYS A 69 -2.51 -2.57 -15.41
CA CYS A 69 -2.01 -3.86 -15.87
C CYS A 69 -0.55 -3.81 -16.32
N LEU A 70 -0.03 -2.67 -16.78
CA LEU A 70 1.39 -2.49 -17.14
C LEU A 70 2.35 -2.64 -15.94
N SER A 71 1.82 -2.55 -14.73
CA SER A 71 2.56 -2.83 -13.49
C SER A 71 2.38 -4.28 -12.99
N SER A 72 1.72 -5.15 -13.76
CA SER A 72 1.58 -6.57 -13.46
C SER A 72 2.93 -7.29 -13.49
N LYS A 73 3.09 -8.31 -12.64
CA LYS A 73 4.26 -9.20 -12.67
C LYS A 73 4.22 -10.12 -13.91
N ASP A 74 3.03 -10.45 -14.38
CA ASP A 74 2.81 -11.27 -15.58
C ASP A 74 3.07 -10.46 -16.86
N SER A 75 3.97 -10.94 -17.72
CA SER A 75 4.30 -10.31 -19.01
C SER A 75 3.15 -10.28 -19.99
N ASN A 76 2.34 -11.33 -20.05
CA ASN A 76 1.27 -11.49 -21.03
C ASN A 76 0.14 -10.51 -20.71
N ILE A 77 -0.15 -10.29 -19.42
CA ILE A 77 -1.07 -9.23 -18.98
C ILE A 77 -0.57 -7.85 -19.41
N ARG A 78 0.74 -7.58 -19.27
CA ARG A 78 1.33 -6.30 -19.70
C ARG A 78 1.23 -6.11 -21.20
N GLU A 79 1.54 -7.15 -21.97
CA GLU A 79 1.49 -7.14 -23.42
C GLU A 79 0.07 -6.92 -23.95
N ALA A 80 -0.91 -7.68 -23.45
CA ALA A 80 -2.30 -7.53 -23.83
C ALA A 80 -2.84 -6.13 -23.48
N ALA A 81 -2.47 -5.60 -22.30
CA ALA A 81 -2.83 -4.24 -21.90
C ALA A 81 -2.17 -3.17 -22.79
N LEU A 82 -0.91 -3.35 -23.18
CA LEU A 82 -0.22 -2.42 -24.06
C LEU A 82 -0.88 -2.38 -25.45
N TYR A 83 -1.24 -3.54 -26.01
CA TYR A 83 -2.00 -3.63 -27.25
C TYR A 83 -3.35 -2.92 -27.14
N GLN A 84 -4.09 -3.13 -26.03
CA GLN A 84 -5.34 -2.41 -25.81
C GLN A 84 -5.12 -0.89 -25.76
N ILE A 85 -4.11 -0.41 -25.04
CA ILE A 85 -3.85 1.03 -24.95
C ILE A 85 -3.53 1.62 -26.34
N ALA A 86 -2.74 0.92 -27.16
CA ALA A 86 -2.47 1.35 -28.53
C ALA A 86 -3.76 1.44 -29.37
N ARG A 87 -4.62 0.43 -29.31
CA ARG A 87 -5.92 0.43 -30.01
C ARG A 87 -6.84 1.55 -29.54
N TYR A 88 -6.91 1.81 -28.24
CA TYR A 88 -7.65 2.96 -27.70
C TYR A 88 -7.06 4.28 -28.17
N SER A 89 -5.72 4.41 -28.23
CA SER A 89 -5.04 5.62 -28.74
C SER A 89 -5.47 5.93 -30.17
N GLU A 90 -5.45 4.94 -31.07
CA GLU A 90 -5.89 5.07 -32.47
C GLU A 90 -7.36 5.49 -32.57
N CYS A 91 -8.26 4.82 -31.83
CA CYS A 91 -9.69 5.15 -31.86
C CYS A 91 -9.97 6.56 -31.32
N ILE A 92 -9.25 6.99 -30.29
CA ILE A 92 -9.46 8.29 -29.66
C ILE A 92 -8.91 9.42 -30.51
N GLN A 93 -7.82 9.21 -31.25
CA GLN A 93 -7.30 10.21 -32.19
C GLN A 93 -8.37 10.70 -33.17
N GLN A 94 -9.32 9.84 -33.53
CA GLN A 94 -10.43 10.13 -34.44
C GLN A 94 -11.71 10.59 -33.72
N SER A 95 -11.71 10.65 -32.39
CA SER A 95 -12.88 11.03 -31.60
C SER A 95 -13.07 12.54 -31.51
N ASP A 96 -14.32 12.97 -31.47
CA ASP A 96 -14.78 14.37 -31.33
C ASP A 96 -14.89 14.83 -29.86
N MET A 97 -14.36 14.05 -28.93
CA MET A 97 -14.41 14.31 -27.50
C MET A 97 -13.52 15.49 -27.09
N GLN A 98 -14.04 16.38 -26.23
CA GLN A 98 -13.30 17.56 -25.75
C GLN A 98 -12.05 17.19 -24.93
N GLU A 99 -12.09 16.06 -24.22
CA GLU A 99 -11.01 15.53 -23.40
C GLU A 99 -9.91 14.80 -24.21
N ASN A 100 -10.09 14.66 -25.53
CA ASN A 100 -9.17 13.94 -26.43
C ASN A 100 -7.70 14.39 -26.27
N PRO A 101 -7.36 15.70 -26.32
CA PRO A 101 -5.96 16.14 -26.19
C PRO A 101 -5.30 15.71 -24.87
N GLN A 102 -6.05 15.74 -23.77
CA GLN A 102 -5.58 15.36 -22.44
C GLN A 102 -5.36 13.85 -22.34
N VAL A 103 -6.26 13.04 -22.91
CA VAL A 103 -6.10 11.58 -22.94
C VAL A 103 -4.90 11.17 -23.79
N LEU A 104 -4.77 11.72 -25.01
CA LEU A 104 -3.62 11.45 -25.87
C LEU A 104 -2.32 11.93 -25.26
N TYR A 105 -2.35 12.99 -24.45
CA TYR A 105 -1.16 13.40 -23.69
C TYR A 105 -0.75 12.36 -22.66
N VAL A 106 -1.69 11.79 -21.90
CA VAL A 106 -1.39 10.71 -20.95
C VAL A 106 -0.84 9.47 -21.67
N PHE A 107 -1.38 9.11 -22.83
CA PHE A 107 -0.86 7.99 -23.62
C PHE A 107 0.54 8.25 -24.15
N ARG A 108 0.84 9.47 -24.63
CA ARG A 108 2.21 9.83 -25.04
C ARG A 108 3.21 9.78 -23.87
N LEU A 109 2.81 10.23 -22.68
CA LEU A 109 3.66 10.09 -21.49
C LEU A 109 3.95 8.62 -21.17
N LEU A 110 2.97 7.74 -21.38
CA LEU A 110 3.15 6.31 -21.19
C LEU A 110 4.08 5.71 -22.25
N GLU A 111 3.88 6.03 -23.53
CA GLU A 111 4.75 5.61 -24.64
C GLU A 111 6.22 6.00 -24.38
N ASN A 112 6.47 7.22 -23.88
CA ASN A 112 7.82 7.69 -23.56
C ASN A 112 8.51 6.88 -22.44
N VAL A 113 7.75 6.20 -21.58
CA VAL A 113 8.30 5.38 -20.48
C VAL A 113 8.33 3.89 -20.86
N MET A 114 7.48 3.47 -21.81
CA MET A 114 7.39 2.11 -22.32
C MET A 114 8.30 1.94 -23.54
N HIS A 115 9.61 1.90 -23.31
CA HIS A 115 10.57 1.65 -24.39
C HIS A 115 10.30 0.28 -25.06
N PRO A 116 10.40 0.21 -26.40
CA PRO A 116 10.38 -1.06 -27.11
C PRO A 116 11.46 -1.99 -26.55
N PRO A 117 11.16 -3.29 -26.41
CA PRO A 117 12.16 -4.25 -25.99
C PRO A 117 13.34 -4.26 -26.98
N ALA A 118 14.56 -4.46 -26.46
CA ALA A 118 15.76 -4.50 -27.30
C ALA A 118 15.71 -5.64 -28.33
N ASN A 119 15.07 -6.76 -27.98
CA ASN A 119 14.78 -7.86 -28.88
C ASN A 119 13.27 -8.05 -29.03
N ALA A 120 12.81 -8.42 -30.22
CA ALA A 120 11.38 -8.69 -30.47
C ALA A 120 10.76 -9.81 -29.62
N ARG A 121 11.59 -10.62 -28.94
CA ARG A 121 11.16 -11.69 -28.02
C ARG A 121 11.09 -11.26 -26.55
N ASP A 122 11.66 -10.11 -26.19
CA ASP A 122 11.66 -9.71 -24.78
C ASP A 122 10.28 -9.15 -24.40
N PRO A 123 9.72 -9.55 -23.24
CA PRO A 123 8.41 -9.09 -22.82
C PRO A 123 8.45 -7.59 -22.48
N PRO A 124 7.32 -6.88 -22.60
CA PRO A 124 7.23 -5.47 -22.21
C PRO A 124 7.73 -5.28 -20.77
N ARG A 125 8.56 -4.25 -20.57
CA ARG A 125 9.10 -3.92 -19.25
C ARG A 125 7.95 -3.59 -18.29
N ARG A 126 8.05 -4.09 -17.06
CA ARG A 126 7.10 -3.75 -16.01
C ARG A 126 7.26 -2.28 -15.62
N LEU A 127 6.16 -1.54 -15.66
CA LEU A 127 6.09 -0.17 -15.16
C LEU A 127 6.11 -0.18 -13.62
N PRO A 128 6.80 0.76 -12.96
CA PRO A 128 6.64 0.94 -11.52
C PRO A 128 5.19 1.26 -11.17
N THR A 129 4.70 0.66 -10.10
CA THR A 129 3.30 0.76 -9.67
C THR A 129 2.90 2.23 -9.44
N TYR A 130 3.78 3.02 -8.83
CA TYR A 130 3.59 4.46 -8.64
C TYR A 130 3.31 5.21 -9.95
N ALA A 131 4.05 4.90 -11.02
CA ALA A 131 3.82 5.54 -12.32
C ALA A 131 2.45 5.15 -12.89
N SER A 132 2.09 3.87 -12.86
CA SER A 132 0.76 3.44 -13.31
C SER A 132 -0.37 4.04 -12.48
N LEU A 133 -0.21 4.21 -11.18
CA LEU A 133 -1.22 4.80 -10.29
C LEU A 133 -1.42 6.29 -10.58
N ILE A 134 -0.34 7.05 -10.77
CA ILE A 134 -0.42 8.48 -11.10
C ILE A 134 -1.15 8.67 -12.45
N LEU A 135 -0.77 7.89 -13.47
CA LEU A 135 -1.40 7.96 -14.79
C LEU A 135 -2.87 7.48 -14.74
N LEU A 136 -3.17 6.47 -13.93
CA LEU A 136 -4.53 6.04 -13.66
C LEU A 136 -5.37 7.17 -13.04
N HIS A 137 -4.83 7.84 -12.02
CA HIS A 137 -5.54 8.94 -11.35
C HIS A 137 -5.72 10.14 -12.27
N ALA A 138 -4.75 10.40 -13.15
CA ALA A 138 -4.89 11.40 -14.21
C ALA A 138 -6.06 11.10 -15.15
N LEU A 139 -6.09 9.89 -15.72
CA LEU A 139 -7.19 9.45 -16.59
C LEU A 139 -8.52 9.50 -15.87
N HIS A 140 -8.59 9.02 -14.62
CA HIS A 140 -9.81 9.07 -13.82
C HIS A 140 -10.32 10.50 -13.62
N ALA A 141 -9.40 11.45 -13.39
CA ALA A 141 -9.69 12.84 -13.07
C ALA A 141 -10.07 13.67 -14.30
N ILE A 142 -9.51 13.39 -15.48
CA ILE A 142 -9.90 14.05 -16.75
C ILE A 142 -11.42 14.00 -16.95
N PHE A 143 -12.03 12.85 -16.68
CA PHE A 143 -13.48 12.66 -16.85
C PHE A 143 -14.33 13.02 -15.62
N ARG A 144 -13.69 13.58 -14.59
CA ARG A 144 -14.27 14.00 -13.31
C ARG A 144 -13.59 15.28 -12.81
N PRO A 145 -13.71 16.40 -13.55
CA PRO A 145 -12.98 17.63 -13.24
C PRO A 145 -13.36 18.26 -11.89
N SER A 146 -14.52 17.91 -11.32
CA SER A 146 -14.91 18.30 -9.95
C SER A 146 -14.10 17.60 -8.85
N ASN A 147 -13.29 16.61 -9.19
CA ASN A 147 -12.41 15.95 -8.24
C ASN A 147 -11.24 16.89 -7.88
N PHE A 148 -11.01 17.10 -6.58
CA PHE A 148 -9.94 17.96 -6.05
C PHE A 148 -8.52 17.61 -6.57
N ILE A 149 -8.33 16.37 -7.02
CA ILE A 149 -7.06 15.89 -7.57
C ILE A 149 -6.81 16.32 -9.01
N TYR A 150 -7.85 16.68 -9.77
CA TYR A 150 -7.71 17.05 -11.18
C TYR A 150 -6.74 18.23 -11.38
N PRO A 151 -6.88 19.38 -10.69
CA PRO A 151 -5.98 20.52 -10.90
C PRO A 151 -4.53 20.24 -10.47
N ARG A 152 -4.32 19.29 -9.56
CA ARG A 152 -2.98 18.87 -9.11
C ARG A 152 -2.33 17.93 -10.11
N THR A 153 -3.07 16.94 -10.57
CA THR A 153 -2.56 15.96 -11.52
C THR A 153 -2.31 16.61 -12.88
N ALA A 154 -3.21 17.47 -13.35
CA ALA A 154 -3.02 18.20 -14.60
C ALA A 154 -1.76 19.09 -14.56
N ARG A 155 -1.52 19.84 -13.47
CA ARG A 155 -0.31 20.67 -13.32
C ARG A 155 0.95 19.83 -13.21
N PHE A 156 0.90 18.74 -12.45
CA PHE A 156 2.03 17.80 -12.32
C PHE A 156 2.43 17.23 -13.67
N LEU A 157 1.47 16.76 -14.47
CA LEU A 157 1.75 16.24 -15.80
C LEU A 157 2.33 17.34 -16.71
N LEU A 158 1.84 18.57 -16.61
CA LEU A 158 2.37 19.73 -17.34
C LEU A 158 3.66 20.33 -16.75
N GLN A 159 4.27 19.71 -15.73
CA GLN A 159 5.49 20.17 -15.04
C GLN A 159 5.45 21.63 -14.56
N ARG A 160 4.27 22.16 -14.23
CA ARG A 160 4.15 23.55 -13.75
C ARG A 160 4.41 23.63 -12.24
N PRO A 161 5.24 24.58 -11.76
CA PRO A 161 5.52 24.73 -10.34
C PRO A 161 4.26 25.05 -9.53
N ASN A 162 4.19 24.54 -8.30
CA ASN A 162 3.04 24.71 -7.40
C ASN A 162 3.23 25.96 -6.53
N SER A 163 2.34 26.96 -6.64
CA SER A 163 2.06 27.88 -5.54
C SER A 163 1.05 27.20 -4.60
N THR A 164 1.49 26.83 -3.41
CA THR A 164 0.72 26.03 -2.44
C THR A 164 0.05 26.93 -1.40
N SER A 165 -1.08 27.52 -1.75
CA SER A 165 -2.09 27.95 -0.77
C SER A 165 -3.43 27.39 -1.23
N SER A 166 -3.66 26.11 -0.97
CA SER A 166 -4.96 25.48 -1.18
C SER A 166 -5.59 25.22 0.17
N ASP A 167 -6.84 25.64 0.31
CA ASP A 167 -7.67 25.36 1.48
C ASP A 167 -7.88 23.85 1.70
N GLU A 168 -7.54 23.02 0.70
CA GLU A 168 -7.69 21.57 0.71
C GLU A 168 -6.40 20.80 0.97
N TRP A 169 -5.33 21.47 1.46
CA TRP A 169 -4.02 20.83 1.70
C TRP A 169 -4.09 19.54 2.52
N LYS A 170 -5.05 19.41 3.46
CA LYS A 170 -5.27 18.19 4.25
C LYS A 170 -5.73 17.02 3.37
N LYS A 171 -6.69 17.25 2.47
CA LYS A 171 -7.18 16.24 1.52
C LYS A 171 -6.05 15.83 0.57
N GLU A 172 -5.26 16.80 0.11
CA GLU A 172 -4.11 16.58 -0.76
C GLU A 172 -3.06 15.69 -0.07
N ARG A 173 -2.65 16.01 1.17
CA ARG A 173 -1.70 15.19 1.94
C ARG A 173 -2.23 13.78 2.18
N GLY A 174 -3.48 13.64 2.60
CA GLY A 174 -4.11 12.33 2.80
C GLY A 174 -4.18 11.50 1.52
N TRP A 175 -4.39 12.13 0.36
CA TRP A 175 -4.36 11.45 -0.93
C TRP A 175 -2.95 11.01 -1.33
N ILE A 176 -1.93 11.87 -1.13
CA ILE A 176 -0.53 11.51 -1.38
C ILE A 176 -0.13 10.30 -0.53
N VAL A 177 -0.43 10.34 0.78
CA VAL A 177 -0.16 9.22 1.69
C VAL A 177 -0.83 7.93 1.21
N ARG A 178 -2.09 8.01 0.78
CA ARG A 178 -2.80 6.85 0.23
C ARG A 178 -2.14 6.29 -1.03
N ILE A 179 -1.75 7.15 -1.98
CA ILE A 179 -1.03 6.71 -3.20
C ILE A 179 0.32 6.08 -2.86
N LEU A 180 1.05 6.65 -1.88
CA LEU A 180 2.33 6.11 -1.43
C LEU A 180 2.17 4.69 -0.87
N GLY A 181 1.09 4.45 -0.11
CA GLY A 181 0.72 3.13 0.39
C GLY A 181 0.33 2.16 -0.73
N ASP A 182 -0.57 2.56 -1.61
CA ASP A 182 -1.10 1.72 -2.69
C ASP A 182 -0.04 1.35 -3.74
N GLY A 183 0.99 2.18 -3.92
CA GLY A 183 2.04 1.94 -4.90
C GLY A 183 3.17 1.00 -4.45
N MET A 184 3.27 0.66 -3.17
CA MET A 184 4.32 -0.22 -2.65
C MET A 184 3.97 -1.70 -2.89
N ALA A 185 3.99 -2.15 -4.15
CA ALA A 185 3.59 -3.51 -4.51
C ALA A 185 4.76 -4.51 -4.64
N SER A 186 6.00 -4.02 -4.75
CA SER A 186 7.18 -4.86 -5.02
C SER A 186 8.51 -4.20 -4.63
N ALA A 187 9.58 -4.99 -4.66
CA ALA A 187 10.94 -4.51 -4.46
C ALA A 187 11.40 -3.47 -5.51
N GLU A 188 10.89 -3.53 -6.75
CA GLU A 188 11.17 -2.51 -7.76
C GLU A 188 10.52 -1.17 -7.41
N ASP A 189 9.35 -1.20 -6.76
CA ASP A 189 8.64 0.00 -6.31
C ASP A 189 9.40 0.68 -5.16
N TRP A 190 10.01 -0.11 -4.26
CA TRP A 190 10.90 0.42 -3.23
C TRP A 190 12.07 1.23 -3.80
N LYS A 191 12.66 0.79 -4.92
CA LYS A 191 13.77 1.53 -5.55
C LYS A 191 13.35 2.94 -5.97
N VAL A 192 12.08 3.14 -6.35
CA VAL A 192 11.54 4.46 -6.72
C VAL A 192 11.51 5.37 -5.49
N LEU A 193 10.93 4.90 -4.37
CA LEU A 193 10.85 5.68 -3.13
C LEU A 193 12.24 6.00 -2.56
N ARG A 194 13.13 5.00 -2.56
CA ARG A 194 14.50 5.17 -2.05
C ARG A 194 15.28 6.22 -2.84
N ARG A 195 15.18 6.23 -4.17
CA ARG A 195 15.86 7.21 -5.04
C ARG A 195 15.40 8.65 -4.80
N ARG A 196 14.21 8.84 -4.24
CA ARG A 196 13.59 10.15 -4.01
C ARG A 196 13.56 10.54 -2.53
N HIS A 197 14.24 9.79 -1.64
CA HIS A 197 14.22 10.02 -0.20
C HIS A 197 12.79 10.12 0.37
N THR A 198 11.85 9.36 -0.20
CA THR A 198 10.43 9.53 0.12
C THR A 198 10.12 9.12 1.55
N TRP A 199 10.82 8.12 2.09
CA TRP A 199 10.70 7.77 3.50
C TRP A 199 11.08 8.94 4.41
N ASP A 200 12.21 9.59 4.15
CA ASP A 200 12.69 10.70 4.98
C ASP A 200 11.67 11.86 5.01
N LEU A 201 11.08 12.18 3.85
CA LEU A 201 10.00 13.18 3.74
C LEU A 201 8.74 12.78 4.50
N VAL A 202 8.35 11.50 4.44
CA VAL A 202 7.18 10.96 5.15
C VAL A 202 7.40 10.95 6.65
N ALA A 203 8.61 10.62 7.11
CA ALA A 203 9.01 10.65 8.51
C ALA A 203 8.97 12.08 9.08
N SER A 204 9.47 13.08 8.34
CA SER A 204 9.33 14.49 8.74
C SER A 204 7.86 14.96 8.74
N LEU A 205 7.05 14.46 7.79
CA LEU A 205 5.62 14.76 7.78
C LEU A 205 4.92 14.18 9.03
N PHE A 206 5.28 12.96 9.45
CA PHE A 206 4.75 12.33 10.66
C PHE A 206 5.02 13.17 11.91
N GLN A 207 6.28 13.63 12.06
CA GLN A 207 6.69 14.48 13.18
C GLN A 207 5.95 15.82 13.21
N SER A 208 5.74 16.45 12.05
CA SER A 208 5.00 17.73 11.97
C SER A 208 3.48 17.58 12.10
N SER A 209 2.95 16.37 12.23
CA SER A 209 1.51 16.06 12.20
C SER A 209 0.97 15.51 13.51
N GLU A 210 1.54 15.87 14.67
CA GLU A 210 1.17 15.36 16.01
C GLU A 210 -0.34 15.32 16.27
N ARG A 211 -1.08 16.36 15.84
CA ARG A 211 -2.53 16.48 16.06
C ARG A 211 -3.38 15.79 15.00
N ASP A 212 -2.81 15.36 13.88
CA ASP A 212 -3.54 14.75 12.75
C ASP A 212 -3.43 13.22 12.80
N LYS A 213 -4.25 12.61 13.66
CA LYS A 213 -4.29 11.16 13.87
C LYS A 213 -4.59 10.37 12.59
N VAL A 214 -5.39 10.94 11.67
CA VAL A 214 -5.74 10.28 10.40
C VAL A 214 -4.54 10.23 9.48
N LEU A 215 -3.81 11.34 9.35
CA LEU A 215 -2.60 11.40 8.56
C LEU A 215 -1.50 10.49 9.13
N ARG A 216 -1.31 10.54 10.45
CA ARG A 216 -0.35 9.67 11.16
C ARG A 216 -0.66 8.19 10.96
N ALA A 217 -1.92 7.79 11.12
CA ALA A 217 -2.36 6.41 10.86
C ALA A 217 -2.06 5.97 9.41
N GLY A 218 -2.32 6.83 8.42
CA GLY A 218 -1.97 6.55 7.03
C GLY A 218 -0.47 6.43 6.79
N ILE A 219 0.37 7.21 7.49
CA ILE A 219 1.82 7.10 7.42
C ILE A 219 2.31 5.78 8.04
N LEU A 220 1.74 5.37 9.18
CA LEU A 220 2.07 4.09 9.80
C LEU A 220 1.65 2.91 8.91
N GLU A 221 0.55 3.04 8.15
CA GLU A 221 0.15 2.06 7.14
C GLU A 221 1.18 1.96 6.00
N ILE A 222 1.69 3.10 5.50
CA ILE A 222 2.82 3.09 4.54
C ILE A 222 4.02 2.37 5.15
N LEU A 223 4.39 2.70 6.39
CA LEU A 223 5.57 2.11 7.03
C LEU A 223 5.40 0.61 7.24
N ALA A 224 4.23 0.14 7.67
CA ALA A 224 3.92 -1.29 7.76
C ALA A 224 4.04 -1.99 6.39
N ASN A 225 3.54 -1.36 5.32
CA ASN A 225 3.68 -1.89 3.97
C ASN A 225 5.15 -1.92 3.50
N LEU A 226 5.94 -0.90 3.83
CA LEU A 226 7.37 -0.86 3.53
C LEU A 226 8.13 -1.96 4.29
N THR A 227 7.90 -2.12 5.59
CA THR A 227 8.59 -3.14 6.39
C THR A 227 8.16 -4.56 6.03
N SER A 228 6.97 -4.75 5.42
CA SER A 228 6.55 -6.05 4.87
C SER A 228 7.38 -6.55 3.67
N ASN A 229 8.26 -5.69 3.11
CA ASN A 229 9.20 -6.05 2.05
C ASN A 229 10.62 -6.16 2.62
N SER A 230 11.25 -7.35 2.54
CA SER A 230 12.56 -7.60 3.16
C SER A 230 13.68 -6.66 2.70
N GLN A 231 13.69 -6.28 1.41
CA GLN A 231 14.68 -5.34 0.87
C GLN A 231 14.45 -3.91 1.37
N ALA A 232 13.21 -3.46 1.43
CA ALA A 232 12.86 -2.15 1.97
C ALA A 232 13.14 -2.11 3.48
N CYS A 233 12.68 -3.11 4.22
CA CYS A 233 12.90 -3.25 5.66
C CYS A 233 14.39 -3.17 6.03
N THR A 234 15.23 -4.02 5.43
CA THR A 234 16.68 -4.01 5.70
C THR A 234 17.32 -2.68 5.33
N SER A 235 16.90 -2.06 4.22
CA SER A 235 17.43 -0.75 3.79
C SER A 235 17.00 0.38 4.74
N LEU A 236 15.77 0.36 5.25
CA LEU A 236 15.26 1.37 6.18
C LEU A 236 15.99 1.30 7.53
N VAL A 237 16.17 0.09 8.07
CA VAL A 237 16.89 -0.09 9.33
C VAL A 237 18.35 0.35 9.19
N LEU A 238 19.06 -0.08 8.14
CA LEU A 238 20.50 0.14 8.02
C LEU A 238 20.90 1.50 7.43
N LYS A 239 20.07 2.12 6.59
CA LYS A 239 20.44 3.36 5.86
C LYS A 239 19.65 4.59 6.28
N SER A 240 18.45 4.40 6.83
CA SER A 240 17.57 5.48 7.26
C SER A 240 17.38 5.50 8.78
N SER A 241 18.16 4.70 9.53
CA SER A 241 18.13 4.61 10.99
C SER A 241 16.72 4.43 11.56
N LEU A 242 15.89 3.61 10.88
CA LEU A 242 14.46 3.48 11.20
C LEU A 242 14.19 3.16 12.67
N LEU A 243 14.98 2.28 13.30
CA LEU A 243 14.76 1.88 14.70
C LEU A 243 14.94 3.06 15.67
N ILE A 244 15.99 3.87 15.47
CA ILE A 244 16.23 5.07 16.29
C ILE A 244 15.08 6.07 16.09
N TRP A 245 14.62 6.23 14.85
CA TRP A 245 13.48 7.09 14.56
C TRP A 245 12.19 6.60 15.24
N ILE A 246 11.93 5.29 15.25
CA ILE A 246 10.79 4.69 15.97
C ILE A 246 10.89 5.00 17.46
N GLU A 247 12.04 4.77 18.08
CA GLU A 247 12.25 5.02 19.50
C GLU A 247 11.96 6.48 19.87
N ILE A 248 12.45 7.43 19.07
CA ILE A 248 12.13 8.86 19.23
C ILE A 248 10.64 9.12 19.05
N ALA A 249 10.01 8.54 18.02
CA ALA A 249 8.60 8.73 17.72
C ALA A 249 7.66 8.19 18.82
N LEU A 250 8.06 7.11 19.50
CA LEU A 250 7.33 6.52 20.62
C LEU A 250 7.40 7.35 21.89
N GLY A 251 8.46 8.15 22.06
CA GLY A 251 8.57 9.12 23.16
C GLY A 251 7.46 10.18 23.16
N HIS A 252 6.74 10.34 22.04
CA HIS A 252 5.58 11.23 21.90
C HIS A 252 4.28 10.41 21.83
N GLU A 253 3.44 10.48 22.87
CA GLU A 253 2.08 9.88 23.01
C GLU A 253 1.69 8.76 22.01
N ALA A 254 2.12 7.52 22.25
CA ALA A 254 1.88 6.38 21.37
C ALA A 254 0.49 5.72 21.51
N GLY A 255 -0.36 6.18 22.43
CA GLY A 255 -1.51 5.40 22.95
C GLY A 255 -2.40 4.74 21.89
N SER A 256 -2.92 5.49 20.91
CA SER A 256 -3.80 4.94 19.86
C SER A 256 -3.07 4.24 18.71
N GLU A 257 -1.75 4.34 18.64
CA GLU A 257 -0.92 3.86 17.53
C GLU A 257 -0.14 2.59 17.87
N THR A 258 -0.23 2.13 19.14
CA THR A 258 0.48 0.98 19.71
C THR A 258 0.46 -0.25 18.80
N ILE A 259 -0.71 -0.67 18.31
CA ILE A 259 -0.83 -1.85 17.45
C ILE A 259 -0.11 -1.68 16.11
N ALA A 260 -0.14 -0.48 15.53
CA ALA A 260 0.56 -0.22 14.28
C ALA A 260 2.07 -0.31 14.47
N TRP A 261 2.59 0.26 15.56
CA TRP A 261 4.00 0.15 15.93
C TRP A 261 4.43 -1.30 16.17
N LEU A 262 3.66 -2.08 16.93
CA LEU A 262 3.96 -3.49 17.16
C LEU A 262 4.00 -4.30 15.86
N ARG A 263 3.08 -4.06 14.92
CA ARG A 263 3.10 -4.69 13.59
C ARG A 263 4.35 -4.33 12.79
N ILE A 264 4.79 -3.08 12.86
CA ILE A 264 6.01 -2.61 12.20
C ILE A 264 7.24 -3.31 12.80
N LEU A 265 7.32 -3.38 14.13
CA LEU A 265 8.41 -4.06 14.85
C LEU A 265 8.42 -5.57 14.54
N GLU A 266 7.25 -6.22 14.50
CA GLU A 266 7.12 -7.62 14.11
C GLU A 266 7.64 -7.85 12.68
N ASN A 267 7.24 -7.01 11.71
CA ASN A 267 7.75 -7.10 10.35
C ASN A 267 9.28 -6.98 10.31
N ILE A 268 9.86 -6.08 11.11
CA ILE A 268 11.32 -5.91 11.19
C ILE A 268 11.99 -7.18 11.72
N VAL A 269 11.52 -7.72 12.85
CA VAL A 269 12.10 -8.94 13.44
C VAL A 269 11.94 -10.14 12.51
N PHE A 270 10.82 -10.23 11.78
CA PHE A 270 10.53 -11.37 10.92
C PHE A 270 11.24 -11.33 9.55
N LEU A 271 11.39 -10.15 8.94
CA LEU A 271 11.81 -10.03 7.54
C LEU A 271 13.21 -9.45 7.35
N ALA A 272 13.75 -8.78 8.37
CA ALA A 272 15.09 -8.25 8.27
C ALA A 272 16.12 -9.38 8.34
N ASP A 273 17.21 -9.21 7.59
CA ASP A 273 18.33 -10.16 7.62
C ASP A 273 19.10 -9.99 8.94
N VAL A 274 18.77 -10.81 9.93
CA VAL A 274 19.36 -10.82 11.28
C VAL A 274 20.90 -10.86 11.24
N SER A 275 21.47 -11.61 10.30
CA SER A 275 22.93 -11.72 10.15
C SER A 275 23.57 -10.41 9.66
N LYS A 276 22.88 -9.66 8.79
CA LYS A 276 23.32 -8.35 8.34
C LYS A 276 23.10 -7.29 9.42
N LEU A 277 21.95 -7.32 10.09
CA LEU A 277 21.65 -6.41 11.19
C LEU A 277 22.66 -6.55 12.32
N GLY A 278 22.91 -7.78 12.78
CA GLY A 278 23.87 -8.06 13.85
C GLY A 278 25.28 -7.58 13.52
N ARG A 279 25.76 -7.82 12.29
CA ARG A 279 27.07 -7.34 11.84
C ARG A 279 27.15 -5.81 11.74
N ALA A 280 26.09 -5.16 11.27
CA ALA A 280 26.10 -3.72 11.03
C ALA A 280 25.88 -2.88 12.31
N THR A 281 25.16 -3.43 13.29
CA THR A 281 24.76 -2.70 14.51
C THR A 281 25.40 -3.26 15.78
N GLY A 282 26.24 -4.29 15.69
CA GLY A 282 26.80 -4.95 16.88
C GLY A 282 25.77 -5.58 17.81
N GLY A 283 24.54 -5.85 17.32
CA GLY A 283 23.43 -6.36 18.14
C GLY A 283 22.55 -5.29 18.80
N GLU A 284 22.89 -4.01 18.69
CA GLU A 284 22.11 -2.90 19.28
C GLU A 284 20.66 -2.85 18.78
N TRP A 285 20.41 -3.30 17.55
CA TRP A 285 19.06 -3.34 16.99
C TRP A 285 18.06 -4.12 17.87
N CYS A 286 18.49 -5.20 18.54
CA CYS A 286 17.64 -5.95 19.46
C CYS A 286 17.31 -5.13 20.71
N VAL A 287 18.29 -4.40 21.24
CA VAL A 287 18.12 -3.57 22.43
C VAL A 287 17.09 -2.46 22.17
N ILE A 288 17.19 -1.79 21.02
CA ILE A 288 16.24 -0.75 20.62
C ILE A 288 14.83 -1.31 20.46
N ILE A 289 14.68 -2.50 19.83
CA ILE A 289 13.36 -3.14 19.72
C ILE A 289 12.79 -3.49 21.11
N CYS A 290 13.59 -4.05 22.01
CA CYS A 290 13.17 -4.33 23.39
C CYS A 290 12.75 -3.06 24.15
N SER A 291 13.49 -1.96 23.98
CA SER A 291 13.17 -0.63 24.51
C SER A 291 11.82 -0.14 23.99
N CYS A 292 11.61 -0.20 22.67
CA CYS A 292 10.36 0.17 22.02
C CYS A 292 9.16 -0.65 22.53
N ILE A 293 9.29 -1.98 22.63
CA ILE A 293 8.22 -2.84 23.15
C ILE A 293 7.90 -2.49 24.60
N SER A 294 8.92 -2.28 25.43
CA SER A 294 8.73 -1.89 26.83
C SER A 294 7.99 -0.56 26.95
N SER A 295 8.38 0.44 26.16
CA SER A 295 7.70 1.74 26.10
C SER A 295 6.23 1.59 25.68
N LEU A 296 5.94 0.77 24.67
CA LEU A 296 4.58 0.52 24.18
C LEU A 296 3.69 -0.17 25.24
N LEU A 297 4.22 -1.16 25.96
CA LEU A 297 3.50 -1.86 27.03
C LEU A 297 3.21 -0.94 28.23
N GLN A 298 4.12 -0.01 28.54
CA GLN A 298 3.94 0.94 29.64
C GLN A 298 3.00 2.12 29.28
N THR A 299 3.02 2.58 28.03
CA THR A 299 2.29 3.80 27.61
C THR A 299 0.89 3.55 27.07
N SER A 300 0.51 2.30 26.77
CA SER A 300 -0.83 2.03 26.25
C SER A 300 -1.89 2.26 27.34
N GLY A 301 -2.65 3.36 27.20
CA GLY A 301 -3.70 3.73 28.15
C GLY A 301 -4.92 2.79 28.12
N ASP A 302 -5.24 2.20 26.97
CA ASP A 302 -6.28 1.17 26.85
C ASP A 302 -5.60 -0.20 26.89
N LYS A 303 -5.86 -0.96 27.97
CA LYS A 303 -5.25 -2.27 28.18
C LYS A 303 -6.05 -3.28 27.37
N ASP A 304 -5.54 -3.59 26.18
CA ASP A 304 -6.15 -4.54 25.26
C ASP A 304 -5.30 -5.80 25.16
N MET A 305 -5.96 -6.96 25.21
CA MET A 305 -5.35 -8.27 24.97
C MET A 305 -4.66 -8.34 23.60
N SER A 306 -5.12 -7.57 22.61
CA SER A 306 -4.50 -7.51 21.29
C SER A 306 -3.06 -6.96 21.33
N ILE A 307 -2.76 -6.01 22.22
CA ILE A 307 -1.42 -5.44 22.42
C ILE A 307 -0.48 -6.50 22.98
N LEU A 308 -0.93 -7.23 24.02
CA LEU A 308 -0.16 -8.30 24.62
C LEU A 308 0.11 -9.44 23.63
N ASN A 309 -0.90 -9.87 22.89
CA ASN A 309 -0.76 -10.92 21.88
C ASN A 309 0.25 -10.56 20.79
N GLN A 310 0.20 -9.34 20.26
CA GLN A 310 1.17 -8.88 19.25
C GLN A 310 2.57 -8.74 19.85
N SER A 311 2.70 -8.21 21.06
CA SER A 311 3.99 -8.06 21.75
C SER A 311 4.62 -9.43 22.01
N ALA A 312 3.83 -10.43 22.44
CA ALA A 312 4.30 -11.79 22.67
C ALA A 312 4.90 -12.42 21.40
N LEU A 313 4.30 -12.19 20.22
CA LEU A 313 4.86 -12.68 18.95
C LEU A 313 6.26 -12.11 18.70
N VAL A 314 6.46 -10.82 18.94
CA VAL A 314 7.76 -10.17 18.76
C VAL A 314 8.77 -10.68 19.80
N ILE A 315 8.37 -10.79 21.07
CA ILE A 315 9.20 -11.28 22.18
C ILE A 315 9.68 -12.71 21.93
N VAL A 316 8.78 -13.62 21.52
CA VAL A 316 9.11 -15.02 21.19
C VAL A 316 10.07 -15.08 20.00
N ARG A 317 9.92 -14.20 19.02
CA ARG A 317 10.85 -14.18 17.88
C ARG A 317 12.23 -13.67 18.27
N LEU A 318 12.29 -12.64 19.12
CA LEU A 318 13.55 -12.16 19.65
C LEU A 318 14.24 -13.23 20.48
N SER A 319 13.53 -14.00 21.32
CA SER A 319 14.17 -15.05 22.12
C SER A 319 14.84 -16.16 21.30
N LEU A 320 14.42 -16.35 20.04
CA LEU A 320 15.00 -17.32 19.12
C LEU A 320 16.24 -16.79 18.37
N VAL A 321 16.54 -15.50 18.47
CA VAL A 321 17.72 -14.91 17.80
C VAL A 321 18.98 -15.18 18.64
N PRO A 322 20.01 -15.82 18.04
CA PRO A 322 21.23 -16.16 18.78
C PRO A 322 22.01 -14.90 19.19
N GLY A 323 22.55 -14.91 20.41
CA GLY A 323 23.46 -13.87 20.91
C GLY A 323 22.80 -12.65 21.54
N ILE A 324 21.49 -12.68 21.79
CA ILE A 324 20.80 -11.59 22.51
C ILE A 324 21.08 -11.69 24.01
N SER A 325 21.46 -10.56 24.62
CA SER A 325 21.59 -10.44 26.06
C SER A 325 20.25 -10.70 26.74
N HIS A 326 20.18 -11.77 27.53
CA HIS A 326 18.99 -12.18 28.28
C HIS A 326 18.42 -11.09 29.20
N HIS A 327 19.26 -10.12 29.61
CA HIS A 327 18.85 -9.01 30.45
C HIS A 327 17.74 -8.15 29.84
N PHE A 328 17.88 -7.71 28.57
CA PHE A 328 16.88 -6.85 27.94
C PHE A 328 15.56 -7.56 27.68
N LEU A 329 15.63 -8.85 27.33
CA LEU A 329 14.45 -9.68 27.17
C LEU A 329 13.73 -9.88 28.51
N GLY A 330 14.48 -10.05 29.60
CA GLY A 330 13.95 -10.13 30.96
C GLY A 330 13.12 -8.90 31.33
N VAL A 331 13.65 -7.70 31.08
CA VAL A 331 12.92 -6.44 31.33
C VAL A 331 11.62 -6.36 30.52
N VAL A 332 11.64 -6.75 29.24
CA VAL A 332 10.42 -6.74 28.40
C VAL A 332 9.39 -7.76 28.91
N LEU A 333 9.84 -8.93 29.34
CA LEU A 333 8.98 -9.97 29.92
C LEU A 333 8.36 -9.51 31.24
N GLU A 334 9.12 -8.84 32.11
CA GLU A 334 8.59 -8.23 33.33
C GLU A 334 7.48 -7.23 33.02
N HIS A 335 7.69 -6.34 32.03
CA HIS A 335 6.64 -5.41 31.59
C HIS A 335 5.43 -6.13 30.98
N ALA A 336 5.63 -7.20 30.21
CA ALA A 336 4.53 -7.98 29.64
C ALA A 336 3.71 -8.72 30.70
N VAL A 337 4.37 -9.25 31.74
CA VAL A 337 3.72 -9.89 32.89
C VAL A 337 2.96 -8.85 33.72
N GLU A 338 3.55 -7.69 33.96
CA GLU A 338 2.87 -6.59 34.65
C GLU A 338 1.65 -6.09 33.86
N TYR A 339 1.77 -6.01 32.54
CA TYR A 339 0.65 -5.72 31.66
C TYR A 339 -0.46 -6.76 31.76
N LEU A 340 -0.10 -8.05 31.77
CA LEU A 340 -1.05 -9.15 31.92
C LEU A 340 -1.77 -9.10 33.28
N LYS A 341 -1.06 -8.88 34.39
CA LYS A 341 -1.67 -8.72 35.72
C LYS A 341 -2.70 -7.59 35.75
N GLN A 342 -2.48 -6.55 34.97
CA GLN A 342 -3.40 -5.42 34.89
C GLN A 342 -4.59 -5.69 33.95
N LEU A 343 -4.47 -6.63 33.01
CA LEU A 343 -5.56 -7.14 32.19
C LEU A 343 -6.43 -8.16 32.94
N GLU A 344 -5.83 -9.03 33.76
CA GLU A 344 -6.56 -10.08 34.50
C GLU A 344 -7.85 -9.63 35.23
N PRO A 345 -7.94 -8.44 35.87
CA PRO A 345 -9.17 -7.95 36.49
C PRO A 345 -10.34 -7.78 35.52
N SER A 346 -10.08 -7.62 34.22
CA SER A 346 -11.08 -7.43 33.17
C SER A 346 -11.33 -8.69 32.32
N ILE A 347 -10.61 -9.81 32.56
CA ILE A 347 -10.74 -11.04 31.77
C ILE A 347 -11.91 -11.90 32.27
N ASN A 348 -13.05 -11.85 31.57
CA ASN A 348 -14.09 -12.88 31.67
C ASN A 348 -13.66 -14.15 30.89
N LEU A 349 -13.02 -15.09 31.58
CA LEU A 349 -12.49 -16.36 31.00
C LEU A 349 -13.54 -17.26 30.31
N ARG A 350 -14.85 -16.98 30.45
CA ARG A 350 -15.93 -17.80 29.85
C ARG A 350 -16.06 -17.67 28.33
N ASN A 351 -15.54 -16.62 27.69
CA ASN A 351 -15.77 -16.37 26.25
C ASN A 351 -14.58 -16.70 25.33
N CYS A 352 -13.41 -17.08 25.87
CA CYS A 352 -12.17 -17.23 25.09
C CYS A 352 -11.74 -18.69 24.77
N LEU A 353 -12.48 -19.70 25.24
CA LEU A 353 -12.13 -21.11 25.05
C LEU A 353 -12.81 -21.76 23.82
N THR A 354 -13.03 -21.02 22.74
CA THR A 354 -13.21 -21.67 21.44
C THR A 354 -11.82 -21.91 20.84
N PRO A 355 -11.39 -23.16 20.63
CA PRO A 355 -10.12 -23.43 19.99
C PRO A 355 -10.16 -22.84 18.58
N ARG A 356 -9.41 -21.76 18.34
CA ARG A 356 -9.15 -21.32 16.97
C ARG A 356 -8.23 -22.35 16.34
N GLN A 357 -8.80 -23.28 15.58
CA GLN A 357 -8.06 -24.10 14.61
C GLN A 357 -7.59 -23.21 13.45
N ASP A 358 -6.63 -22.32 13.71
CA ASP A 358 -5.87 -21.62 12.68
C ASP A 358 -4.44 -22.17 12.71
N SER A 359 -4.27 -23.43 12.30
CA SER A 359 -2.97 -23.94 11.90
C SER A 359 -2.60 -23.34 10.54
N ARG A 360 -2.28 -22.04 10.52
CA ARG A 360 -1.68 -21.42 9.34
C ARG A 360 -0.18 -21.69 9.36
N PRO A 361 0.38 -22.32 8.31
CA PRO A 361 1.83 -22.47 8.20
C PRO A 361 2.50 -21.09 8.17
N LEU A 362 3.56 -20.94 8.97
CA LEU A 362 4.40 -19.76 9.11
C LEU A 362 5.18 -19.46 7.82
N SER A 363 4.55 -18.87 6.81
CA SER A 363 5.28 -18.33 5.66
C SER A 363 4.44 -17.39 4.78
N THR A 364 4.40 -16.12 5.19
CA THR A 364 4.35 -14.84 4.43
C THR A 364 4.54 -13.73 5.47
N PRO A 365 4.97 -12.50 5.13
CA PRO A 365 4.99 -11.40 6.10
C PRO A 365 3.61 -11.29 6.81
N PRO A 366 3.56 -11.25 8.16
CA PRO A 366 2.32 -11.44 8.89
C PRO A 366 1.28 -10.33 8.62
N HIS A 367 1.75 -9.12 8.30
CA HIS A 367 0.90 -7.95 8.09
C HIS A 367 1.21 -7.23 6.78
N GLN A 368 0.91 -7.88 5.64
CA GLN A 368 0.72 -7.13 4.40
C GLN A 368 -0.74 -6.63 4.36
N ILE A 369 -0.96 -5.36 4.66
CA ILE A 369 -2.30 -4.76 4.60
C ILE A 369 -2.64 -4.51 3.13
N ARG A 370 -3.51 -5.34 2.55
CA ARG A 370 -4.19 -5.00 1.30
C ARG A 370 -5.22 -3.93 1.63
N SER A 371 -5.11 -2.76 1.02
CA SER A 371 -6.04 -1.64 1.16
C SER A 371 -7.45 -2.03 0.70
N GLY A 372 -8.21 -2.65 1.61
CA GLY A 372 -9.62 -2.99 1.46
C GLY A 372 -10.49 -1.89 2.05
N CYS A 373 -11.24 -1.21 1.19
CA CYS A 373 -12.10 -0.08 1.49
C CYS A 373 -13.10 -0.37 2.64
N GLY A 374 -12.86 0.23 3.80
CA GLY A 374 -13.80 0.27 4.93
C GLY A 374 -14.46 1.64 5.06
N VAL A 375 -15.41 1.97 4.19
CA VAL A 375 -16.32 3.11 4.40
C VAL A 375 -17.72 2.55 4.66
N LYS A 376 -18.11 2.50 5.94
CA LYS A 376 -19.52 2.31 6.33
C LYS A 376 -20.28 3.56 5.88
N SER A 377 -21.02 3.45 4.78
CA SER A 377 -22.03 4.44 4.40
C SER A 377 -23.18 4.39 5.41
N ARG A 378 -23.32 5.44 6.23
CA ARG A 378 -24.55 5.72 6.96
C ARG A 378 -25.65 6.03 5.94
N ARG A 379 -26.62 5.12 5.77
CA ARG A 379 -27.90 5.45 5.14
C ARG A 379 -28.64 6.43 6.04
N GLY A 380 -28.89 7.64 5.54
CA GLY A 380 -29.89 8.54 6.10
C GLY A 380 -31.28 7.96 5.82
N SER A 381 -32.00 7.65 6.88
CA SER A 381 -33.45 7.45 6.87
C SER A 381 -34.12 8.78 6.58
N GLY A 382 -35.01 8.79 5.58
CA GLY A 382 -35.91 9.90 5.32
C GLY A 382 -36.82 10.16 6.52
N GLY A 383 -37.06 11.45 6.76
CA GLY A 383 -38.13 11.95 7.60
C GLY A 383 -38.95 12.91 6.76
N SER A 384 -40.23 12.59 6.60
CA SER A 384 -41.24 13.35 5.88
C SER A 384 -41.54 14.70 6.54
N ALA A 385 -41.62 15.76 5.73
CA ALA A 385 -42.70 16.75 5.64
C ALA A 385 -42.33 17.77 4.56
#